data_AF-A0A1Q3RL66-F1
#
_entry.id   AF-A0A1Q3RL66-F1
#
_cell.length_a   1.000
_cell.length_b   1.000
_cell.length_c   1.000
_cell.angle_alpha   90.00
_cell.angle_beta   90.00
_cell.angle_gamma   90.00
#
_symmetry.space_group_name_H-M   'P 1'
#
loop_
_entity.id
_entity.type
_entity.pdbx_description
1 polymer ?
#
loop_
_entity_poly.entity_id
_entity_poly.type
_entity_poly.pdbx_seq_one_letter_code
_entity_poly.pdbx_strand_id
1 'polypeptide(L)'
;MKWCDKCNTEFEEYAEVCADCGEPLISEIEYIKEKKSNNEVEEIEIQLVEVYETNLESDAMMVQTFLTENGIVSELRSKGIGSYLQIYSGVNYLGTTICVSEEQAAEAKALIDEFWKANETNISEEPLTESVKNEATKMIKSSNTAAVSTSKQEKQHSKKENPHHKNDDDADMRAYRAKYNKKMNQRRTFLKVFMVFVFGTSFILMGISLLQQ
;
A
#
# COMPACT_ATOMS: atom_id res chain seq x y z
N MET A 1 25.79 42.46 5.21
CA MET A 1 26.61 42.20 3.99
C MET A 1 26.05 42.96 2.79
N LYS A 2 26.85 43.17 1.75
CA LYS A 2 26.41 43.71 0.46
C LYS A 2 26.69 42.73 -0.68
N TRP A 3 25.97 42.88 -1.78
CA TRP A 3 25.99 41.96 -2.90
C TRP A 3 26.19 42.71 -4.22
N CYS A 4 26.85 42.04 -5.17
CA CYS A 4 26.91 42.50 -6.55
C CYS A 4 25.87 41.75 -7.38
N ASP A 5 24.95 42.46 -8.04
CA ASP A 5 23.91 41.86 -8.90
C ASP A 5 24.52 41.12 -10.11
N LYS A 6 25.58 41.67 -10.72
CA LYS A 6 26.24 41.01 -11.86
C LYS A 6 27.10 39.80 -11.48
N CYS A 7 27.91 39.95 -10.43
CA CYS A 7 28.88 38.93 -10.04
C CYS A 7 28.31 37.90 -9.07
N ASN A 8 27.14 38.15 -8.49
CA ASN A 8 26.53 37.33 -7.42
C ASN A 8 27.49 37.01 -6.26
N THR A 9 28.44 37.91 -5.99
CA THR A 9 29.48 37.76 -4.97
C THR A 9 29.14 38.60 -3.74
N GLU A 10 29.44 38.05 -2.56
CA GLU A 10 29.22 38.72 -1.27
C GLU A 10 30.43 39.60 -0.88
N PHE A 11 30.13 40.74 -0.29
CA PHE A 11 31.13 41.71 0.16
C PHE A 11 30.78 42.24 1.56
N GLU A 12 31.80 42.73 2.27
CA GLU A 12 31.65 43.38 3.55
C GLU A 12 30.88 44.71 3.44
N GLU A 13 30.24 45.14 4.53
CA GLU A 13 29.26 46.25 4.50
C GLU A 13 29.84 47.61 4.12
N TYR A 14 31.14 47.83 4.40
CA TYR A 14 31.85 49.06 4.06
C TYR A 14 32.31 49.10 2.60
N ALA A 15 32.21 48.01 1.84
CA ALA A 15 32.48 48.05 0.42
C ALA A 15 31.34 48.80 -0.30
N GLU A 16 31.66 49.80 -1.10
CA GLU A 16 30.65 50.54 -1.88
C GLU A 16 30.57 50.06 -3.33
N VAL A 17 31.66 49.47 -3.84
CA VAL A 17 31.83 49.11 -5.25
C VAL A 17 32.43 47.69 -5.35
N CYS A 18 31.95 46.90 -6.31
CA CYS A 18 32.45 45.57 -6.60
C CYS A 18 33.88 45.62 -7.15
N ALA A 19 34.77 44.81 -6.59
CA ALA A 19 36.17 44.75 -7.02
C ALA A 19 36.35 44.16 -8.43
N ASP A 20 35.44 43.28 -8.87
CA ASP A 20 35.57 42.57 -10.15
C ASP A 20 34.91 43.31 -11.32
N CYS A 21 33.73 43.91 -11.10
CA CYS A 21 32.96 44.54 -12.17
C CYS A 21 32.80 46.07 -12.05
N GLY A 22 33.18 46.67 -10.92
CA GLY A 22 33.12 48.11 -10.72
C GLY A 22 31.71 48.69 -10.50
N GLU A 23 30.68 47.86 -10.32
CA GLU A 23 29.32 48.34 -10.05
C GLU A 23 29.05 48.58 -8.56
N PRO A 24 28.12 49.49 -8.23
CA PRO A 24 27.74 49.76 -6.85
C PRO A 24 27.13 48.50 -6.22
N LEU A 25 27.57 48.20 -5.01
CA LEU A 25 27.07 47.05 -4.27
C LEU A 25 25.71 47.38 -3.65
N ILE A 26 24.73 46.50 -3.87
CA ILE A 26 23.38 46.61 -3.34
C ILE A 26 23.29 45.92 -1.98
N SER A 27 22.29 46.31 -1.20
CA SER A 27 22.04 45.66 0.09
C SER A 27 21.54 44.22 -0.10
N GLU A 28 21.77 43.38 0.90
CA GLU A 28 21.23 42.01 0.92
C GLU A 28 19.71 41.97 0.74
N ILE A 29 18.99 42.96 1.30
CA ILE A 29 17.53 43.06 1.17
C ILE A 29 17.12 43.33 -0.28
N GLU A 30 17.84 44.21 -0.98
CA GLU A 30 17.59 44.53 -2.39
C GLU A 30 17.92 43.34 -3.28
N TYR A 31 19.06 42.68 -3.05
CA TYR A 31 19.46 41.49 -3.80
C TYR A 31 18.44 40.35 -3.68
N ILE A 32 17.91 40.10 -2.46
CA ILE A 32 16.86 39.09 -2.27
C ILE A 32 15.57 39.48 -2.99
N LYS A 33 15.22 40.78 -3.03
CA LYS A 33 14.02 41.25 -3.74
C LYS A 33 14.15 41.06 -5.25
N GLU A 34 15.27 41.46 -5.84
CA GLU A 34 15.52 41.32 -7.28
C GLU A 34 15.56 39.84 -7.69
N LYS A 35 16.18 38.99 -6.87
CA LYS A 35 16.21 37.54 -7.11
C LYS A 35 14.83 36.88 -6.99
N LYS A 36 13.95 37.41 -6.14
CA LYS A 36 12.57 36.93 -6.01
C LYS A 36 11.69 37.44 -7.15
N SER A 37 11.81 38.71 -7.56
CA SER A 37 11.04 39.24 -8.69
C SER A 37 11.42 38.60 -10.01
N ASN A 38 12.69 38.27 -10.21
CA ASN A 38 13.13 37.56 -11.41
C ASN A 38 12.78 36.06 -11.41
N ASN A 39 12.38 35.49 -10.27
CA ASN A 39 11.84 34.13 -10.14
C ASN A 39 10.33 34.14 -9.90
N GLU A 40 9.62 35.15 -10.41
CA GLU A 40 8.16 35.14 -10.42
C GLU A 40 7.70 34.06 -11.43
N VAL A 41 7.77 32.81 -10.98
CA VAL A 41 7.13 31.67 -11.63
C VAL A 41 5.64 31.95 -11.52
N GLU A 42 4.97 32.16 -12.65
CA GLU A 42 3.51 32.21 -12.69
C GLU A 42 2.98 30.96 -11.99
N GLU A 43 2.35 31.15 -10.84
CA GLU A 43 1.77 30.06 -10.06
C GLU A 43 0.51 29.61 -10.80
N ILE A 44 0.68 28.67 -11.74
CA ILE A 44 -0.43 28.06 -12.46
C ILE A 44 -1.18 27.19 -11.44
N GLU A 45 -2.36 27.66 -11.02
CA GLU A 45 -3.23 26.90 -10.12
C GLU A 45 -3.86 25.73 -10.89
N ILE A 46 -3.20 24.57 -10.85
CA ILE A 46 -3.69 23.36 -11.51
C ILE A 46 -4.77 22.72 -10.63
N GLN A 47 -6.02 22.78 -11.10
CA GLN A 47 -7.13 22.10 -10.44
C GLN A 47 -7.09 20.60 -10.75
N LEU A 48 -7.06 19.79 -9.68
CA LEU A 48 -7.00 18.33 -9.77
C LEU A 48 -8.37 17.70 -9.52
N VAL A 49 -8.73 16.75 -10.37
CA VAL A 49 -10.02 16.04 -10.35
C VAL A 49 -9.79 14.54 -10.24
N GLU A 50 -10.61 13.87 -9.43
CA GLU A 50 -10.58 12.42 -9.25
C GLU A 50 -11.13 11.71 -10.49
N VAL A 51 -10.37 10.77 -11.04
CA VAL A 51 -10.73 10.02 -12.25
C VAL A 51 -10.89 8.52 -12.03
N TYR A 52 -10.26 7.95 -11.00
CA TYR A 52 -10.33 6.53 -10.69
C TYR A 52 -10.10 6.27 -9.21
N GLU A 53 -10.79 5.28 -8.66
CA GLU A 53 -10.67 4.85 -7.27
C GLU A 53 -10.54 3.34 -7.20
N THR A 54 -9.61 2.86 -6.37
CA THR A 54 -9.43 1.44 -6.09
C THR A 54 -8.98 1.19 -4.66
N ASN A 55 -9.31 0.01 -4.13
CA ASN A 55 -8.84 -0.44 -2.82
C ASN A 55 -7.48 -1.15 -2.88
N LEU A 56 -6.98 -1.43 -4.09
CA LEU A 56 -5.71 -2.10 -4.32
C LEU A 56 -4.69 -1.09 -4.83
N GLU A 57 -3.64 -0.88 -4.04
CA GLU A 57 -2.57 0.03 -4.41
C GLU A 57 -1.86 -0.39 -5.70
N SER A 58 -1.71 -1.71 -5.92
CA SER A 58 -1.13 -2.27 -7.15
C SER A 58 -1.87 -1.80 -8.39
N ASP A 59 -3.20 -1.76 -8.33
CA ASP A 59 -4.05 -1.40 -9.46
C ASP A 59 -3.94 0.11 -9.71
N ALA A 60 -3.90 0.91 -8.64
CA ALA A 60 -3.70 2.36 -8.75
C ALA A 60 -2.35 2.70 -9.39
N MET A 61 -1.27 2.01 -8.98
CA MET A 61 0.05 2.19 -9.57
C MET A 61 0.11 1.76 -11.03
N MET A 62 -0.56 0.66 -11.38
CA MET A 62 -0.62 0.15 -12.75
C MET A 62 -1.33 1.16 -13.66
N VAL A 63 -2.49 1.68 -13.23
CA VAL A 63 -3.23 2.70 -13.96
C VAL A 63 -2.45 4.01 -14.05
N GLN A 64 -1.79 4.45 -12.97
CA GLN A 64 -0.92 5.64 -13.01
C GLN A 64 0.22 5.49 -14.03
N THR A 65 0.86 4.32 -14.07
CA THR A 65 1.93 4.04 -15.02
C THR A 65 1.41 4.15 -16.45
N PHE A 66 0.26 3.52 -16.73
CA PHE A 66 -0.39 3.58 -18.04
C PHE A 66 -0.77 5.01 -18.45
N LEU A 67 -1.32 5.82 -17.54
CA LEU A 67 -1.61 7.23 -17.81
C LEU A 67 -0.35 8.04 -18.11
N THR A 68 0.73 7.79 -17.37
CA THR A 68 2.01 8.48 -17.55
C THR A 68 2.63 8.15 -18.90
N GLU A 69 2.56 6.89 -19.34
CA GLU A 69 3.02 6.45 -20.67
C GLU A 69 2.26 7.14 -21.82
N ASN A 70 1.01 7.54 -21.58
CA ASN A 70 0.18 8.29 -22.52
C ASN A 70 0.30 9.82 -22.34
N GLY A 71 1.26 10.30 -21.54
CA GLY A 71 1.53 11.73 -21.36
C GLY A 71 0.60 12.45 -20.38
N ILE A 72 -0.20 11.72 -19.60
CA ILE A 72 -1.08 12.29 -18.57
C ILE A 72 -0.38 12.23 -17.22
N VAL A 73 -0.13 13.40 -16.64
CA VAL A 73 0.42 13.51 -15.29
C VAL A 73 -0.69 13.24 -14.28
N SER A 74 -0.46 12.30 -13.38
CA SER A 74 -1.44 11.90 -12.37
C SER A 74 -0.84 11.81 -10.96
N GLU A 75 -1.64 12.18 -9.97
CA GLU A 75 -1.31 12.12 -8.54
C GLU A 75 -2.09 10.99 -7.87
N LEU A 76 -1.40 10.15 -7.08
CA LEU A 76 -2.06 9.17 -6.21
C LEU A 76 -2.34 9.79 -4.85
N ARG A 77 -3.60 9.72 -4.41
CA ARG A 77 -4.04 10.18 -3.09
C ARG A 77 -4.61 9.05 -2.27
N SER A 78 -3.99 8.75 -1.14
CA SER A 78 -4.58 7.83 -0.14
C SER A 78 -5.76 8.51 0.55
N LYS A 79 -6.85 7.79 0.78
CA LYS A 79 -8.01 8.34 1.48
C LYS A 79 -7.76 8.47 2.99
N GLY A 80 -7.97 9.65 3.55
CA GLY A 80 -7.92 9.91 4.99
C GLY A 80 -6.60 9.47 5.65
N ILE A 81 -6.70 8.61 6.67
CA ILE A 81 -5.51 8.05 7.37
C ILE A 81 -4.91 6.83 6.64
N GLY A 82 -5.32 6.56 5.40
CA GLY A 82 -4.96 5.37 4.64
C GLY A 82 -3.45 5.22 4.47
N SER A 83 -2.73 6.31 4.19
CA SER A 83 -1.27 6.31 4.04
C SER A 83 -0.55 5.94 5.34
N TYR A 84 -0.99 6.47 6.48
CA TYR A 84 -0.45 6.12 7.79
C TYR A 84 -0.72 4.64 8.13
N LEU A 85 -1.94 4.17 7.87
CA LEU A 85 -2.32 2.80 8.14
C LEU A 85 -1.58 1.81 7.23
N GLN A 86 -1.30 2.20 5.99
CA GLN A 86 -0.50 1.41 5.05
C GLN A 86 0.95 1.26 5.53
N ILE A 87 1.58 2.33 6.03
CA ILE A 87 2.93 2.24 6.61
C ILE A 87 2.94 1.29 7.82
N TYR A 88 1.92 1.35 8.67
CA TYR A 88 1.86 0.53 9.87
C TYR A 88 1.49 -0.94 9.61
N SER A 89 0.52 -1.19 8.71
CA SER A 89 -0.10 -2.51 8.51
C SER A 89 0.28 -3.20 7.20
N GLY A 90 0.95 -2.48 6.29
CA GLY A 90 1.28 -2.94 4.94
C GLY A 90 0.10 -2.96 3.97
N VAL A 91 -1.10 -2.51 4.39
CA VAL A 91 -2.32 -2.55 3.58
C VAL A 91 -3.10 -1.24 3.72
N ASN A 92 -3.51 -0.65 2.59
CA ASN A 92 -4.40 0.50 2.58
C ASN A 92 -5.87 0.05 2.42
N TYR A 93 -6.57 -0.11 3.54
CA TYR A 93 -8.00 -0.50 3.53
C TYR A 93 -8.96 0.60 3.07
N LEU A 94 -8.51 1.86 3.05
CA LEU A 94 -9.34 3.00 2.67
C LEU A 94 -9.26 3.30 1.17
N GLY A 95 -8.36 2.62 0.46
CA GLY A 95 -8.17 2.80 -0.97
C GLY A 95 -7.38 4.05 -1.34
N THR A 96 -7.10 4.12 -2.63
CA THR A 96 -6.30 5.13 -3.29
C THR A 96 -7.08 5.67 -4.47
N THR A 97 -7.08 6.98 -4.60
CA THR A 97 -7.69 7.70 -5.71
C THR A 97 -6.60 8.24 -6.63
N ILE A 98 -6.85 8.20 -7.93
CA ILE A 98 -6.02 8.83 -8.96
C ILE A 98 -6.66 10.16 -9.34
N CYS A 99 -5.87 11.23 -9.23
CA CYS A 99 -6.26 12.57 -9.62
C CYS A 99 -5.43 13.04 -10.81
N VAL A 100 -6.04 13.79 -11.72
CA VAL A 100 -5.38 14.42 -12.88
C VAL A 100 -5.84 15.86 -13.01
N SER A 101 -5.19 16.66 -13.86
CA SER A 101 -5.67 18.00 -14.19
C SER A 101 -7.08 17.94 -14.79
N GLU A 102 -7.90 18.94 -14.49
CA GLU A 102 -9.28 19.01 -15.02
C GLU A 102 -9.33 18.93 -16.55
N GLU A 103 -8.36 19.56 -17.22
CA GLU A 103 -8.22 19.55 -18.68
C GLU A 103 -8.03 18.14 -19.26
N GLN A 104 -7.33 17.27 -18.54
CA GLN A 104 -7.02 15.91 -18.97
C GLN A 104 -7.98 14.86 -18.41
N ALA A 105 -8.95 15.26 -17.58
CA ALA A 105 -9.83 14.32 -16.86
C ALA A 105 -10.69 13.45 -17.80
N ALA A 106 -11.17 14.02 -18.91
CA ALA A 106 -11.98 13.28 -19.88
C ALA A 106 -11.14 12.22 -20.64
N GLU A 107 -9.95 12.61 -21.08
CA GLU A 107 -9.00 11.72 -21.77
C GLU A 107 -8.51 10.60 -20.85
N ALA A 108 -8.14 10.95 -19.61
CA ALA A 108 -7.71 9.98 -18.61
C ALA A 108 -8.79 8.92 -18.35
N LYS A 109 -10.06 9.32 -18.18
CA LYS A 109 -11.17 8.37 -17.98
C LYS A 109 -11.33 7.41 -19.16
N ALA A 110 -11.23 7.91 -20.39
CA ALA A 110 -11.35 7.07 -21.58
C ALA A 110 -10.21 6.03 -21.67
N LEU A 111 -8.98 6.44 -21.37
CA LEU A 111 -7.82 5.54 -21.33
C LEU A 111 -7.95 4.47 -20.25
N ILE A 112 -8.44 4.84 -19.05
CA ILE A 112 -8.67 3.89 -17.96
C ILE A 112 -9.73 2.85 -18.35
N ASP A 113 -10.80 3.27 -19.00
CA ASP A 113 -11.83 2.34 -19.48
C ASP A 113 -11.29 1.38 -20.56
N GLU A 114 -10.43 1.86 -21.46
CA GLU A 114 -9.78 1.03 -22.46
C GLU A 114 -8.83 0.00 -21.82
N PHE A 115 -8.05 0.44 -20.84
CA PHE A 115 -7.12 -0.40 -20.08
C PHE A 115 -7.81 -1.62 -19.47
N TRP A 116 -8.98 -1.43 -18.84
CA TRP A 116 -9.73 -2.54 -18.24
C TRP A 116 -10.43 -3.42 -19.27
N LYS A 117 -10.98 -2.86 -20.35
CA LYS A 117 -11.58 -3.65 -21.45
C LYS A 117 -10.57 -4.57 -22.14
N ALA A 118 -9.34 -4.10 -22.33
CA ALA A 118 -8.26 -4.93 -22.89
C ALA A 118 -7.88 -6.11 -21.97
N ASN A 119 -7.99 -5.92 -20.66
CA ASN A 119 -7.71 -6.96 -19.68
C ASN A 119 -8.86 -7.97 -19.54
N GLU A 120 -10.12 -7.55 -19.67
CA GLU A 120 -11.28 -8.45 -19.63
C GLU A 120 -11.37 -9.39 -20.84
N THR A 121 -11.00 -8.90 -22.03
CA THR A 121 -11.06 -9.67 -23.28
C THR A 121 -10.00 -10.77 -23.40
N ASN A 122 -8.98 -10.77 -22.53
CA ASN A 122 -8.01 -11.88 -22.42
C ASN A 122 -8.50 -13.03 -21.52
N ILE A 123 -9.66 -12.90 -20.87
CA ILE A 123 -10.35 -13.98 -20.15
C ILE A 123 -11.48 -14.49 -21.05
N SER A 124 -11.13 -14.90 -22.27
CA SER A 124 -12.02 -15.71 -23.08
C SER A 124 -12.18 -17.07 -22.41
N GLU A 125 -13.41 -17.41 -22.05
CA GLU A 125 -13.85 -18.71 -21.57
C GLU A 125 -13.43 -19.83 -22.56
N GLU A 126 -12.26 -20.44 -22.36
CA GLU A 126 -12.10 -21.82 -22.78
C GLU A 126 -12.95 -22.67 -21.81
N PRO A 127 -13.98 -23.39 -22.29
CA PRO A 127 -14.69 -24.31 -21.43
C PRO A 127 -13.69 -25.34 -20.91
N LEU A 128 -13.47 -25.33 -19.59
CA LEU A 128 -12.76 -26.38 -18.86
C LEU A 128 -13.39 -27.73 -19.22
N THR A 129 -12.84 -28.39 -20.23
CA THR A 129 -13.26 -29.73 -20.60
C THR A 129 -13.06 -30.64 -19.39
N GLU A 130 -14.08 -31.45 -19.14
CA GLU A 130 -14.33 -32.37 -18.03
C GLU A 130 -13.27 -33.50 -17.86
N SER A 131 -12.02 -33.30 -18.27
CA SER A 131 -10.99 -34.34 -18.37
C SER A 131 -10.07 -34.48 -17.14
N VAL A 132 -10.06 -33.52 -16.20
CA VAL A 132 -9.17 -33.58 -15.01
C VAL A 132 -9.79 -34.35 -13.82
N LYS A 133 -11.07 -34.72 -13.87
CA LYS A 133 -11.73 -35.46 -12.76
C LYS A 133 -11.26 -36.92 -12.60
N ASN A 134 -10.47 -37.46 -13.52
CA ASN A 134 -10.18 -38.90 -13.57
C ASN A 134 -8.77 -39.32 -13.07
N GLU A 135 -7.88 -38.39 -12.72
CA GLU A 135 -6.54 -38.75 -12.20
C GLU A 135 -6.44 -38.78 -10.67
N ALA A 136 -7.35 -38.14 -9.94
CA ALA A 136 -7.35 -38.13 -8.47
C ALA A 136 -7.83 -39.45 -7.82
N THR A 137 -8.43 -40.37 -8.57
CA THR A 137 -8.96 -41.64 -8.03
C THR A 137 -8.02 -42.84 -8.21
N LYS A 138 -6.86 -42.68 -8.87
CA LYS A 138 -5.94 -43.79 -9.13
C LYS A 138 -4.84 -43.99 -8.07
N MET A 139 -4.63 -43.03 -7.14
CA MET A 139 -3.53 -43.11 -6.15
C MET A 139 -3.93 -43.52 -4.71
N ILE A 140 -5.19 -43.86 -4.43
CA ILE A 140 -5.64 -44.23 -3.06
C ILE A 140 -5.70 -45.76 -2.83
N LYS A 141 -5.46 -46.60 -3.84
CA LYS A 141 -5.66 -48.07 -3.74
C LYS A 141 -4.39 -48.93 -3.54
N SER A 142 -3.20 -48.37 -3.29
CA SER A 142 -1.96 -49.18 -3.22
C SER A 142 -1.22 -49.23 -1.88
N SER A 143 -1.76 -48.71 -0.77
CA SER A 143 -1.00 -48.63 0.50
C SER A 143 -1.63 -49.32 1.72
N ASN A 144 -2.75 -50.02 1.57
CA ASN A 144 -3.33 -50.80 2.67
C ASN A 144 -3.19 -52.32 2.43
N THR A 145 -1.97 -52.85 2.56
CA THR A 145 -1.74 -54.22 3.06
C THR A 145 -0.28 -54.40 3.46
N ALA A 146 -0.08 -55.09 4.59
CA ALA A 146 1.16 -55.53 5.23
C ALA A 146 1.81 -54.47 6.14
N ALA A 147 1.54 -54.47 7.45
CA ALA A 147 2.07 -55.40 8.46
C ALA A 147 3.61 -55.24 8.58
N VAL A 148 4.27 -55.22 9.75
CA VAL A 148 3.95 -55.47 11.14
C VAL A 148 5.26 -55.17 11.90
N SER A 149 5.12 -54.76 13.16
CA SER A 149 6.10 -54.87 14.28
C SER A 149 7.48 -54.20 14.23
N THR A 150 7.73 -53.45 15.33
CA THR A 150 8.97 -53.37 16.15
C THR A 150 10.23 -52.81 15.46
N SER A 151 11.11 -52.04 16.07
CA SER A 151 11.39 -51.60 17.45
C SER A 151 12.55 -50.60 17.36
N LYS A 152 12.58 -49.60 18.26
CA LYS A 152 13.72 -49.30 19.14
C LYS A 152 15.14 -49.45 18.53
N GLN A 153 15.87 -48.34 18.37
CA GLN A 153 17.28 -48.10 18.78
C GLN A 153 17.79 -46.79 18.16
N GLU A 154 18.16 -45.82 18.99
CA GLU A 154 19.55 -45.39 19.26
C GLU A 154 20.19 -44.66 18.07
N LYS A 155 20.32 -43.33 18.12
CA LYS A 155 21.45 -42.53 18.68
C LYS A 155 22.74 -42.61 17.85
N GLN A 156 23.44 -41.47 17.82
CA GLN A 156 24.71 -41.12 17.15
C GLN A 156 24.46 -40.53 15.75
N HIS A 157 24.91 -39.34 15.34
CA HIS A 157 26.04 -38.45 15.63
C HIS A 157 25.59 -37.02 15.19
N SER A 158 26.17 -35.87 15.53
CA SER A 158 27.32 -35.47 16.34
C SER A 158 27.11 -34.01 16.72
N LYS A 159 27.39 -33.74 17.98
CA LYS A 159 27.48 -32.46 18.65
C LYS A 159 28.74 -31.73 18.14
N LYS A 160 28.62 -30.44 17.81
CA LYS A 160 29.67 -29.45 18.07
C LYS A 160 28.99 -28.21 18.65
N GLU A 161 29.15 -28.07 19.95
CA GLU A 161 28.78 -26.89 20.72
C GLU A 161 29.76 -25.75 20.44
N ASN A 162 29.24 -24.53 20.37
CA ASN A 162 29.94 -23.34 20.84
C ASN A 162 29.09 -22.75 21.98
N PRO A 163 29.62 -22.53 23.19
CA PRO A 163 28.83 -22.19 24.36
C PRO A 163 28.81 -20.68 24.57
N HIS A 164 27.65 -20.04 24.51
CA HIS A 164 27.33 -18.91 25.40
C HIS A 164 25.84 -18.57 25.33
N HIS A 165 25.28 -18.27 26.49
CA HIS A 165 23.92 -17.83 26.80
C HIS A 165 22.80 -18.89 26.94
N LYS A 166 22.83 -19.54 28.11
CA LYS A 166 21.66 -19.95 28.91
C LYS A 166 20.98 -18.67 29.49
N ASN A 167 19.72 -18.59 29.90
CA ASN A 167 18.55 -19.50 29.87
C ASN A 167 17.28 -18.74 30.35
N ASP A 168 17.09 -17.45 30.05
CA ASP A 168 16.00 -16.67 30.67
C ASP A 168 14.89 -16.24 29.68
N ASP A 169 15.18 -16.16 28.38
CA ASP A 169 14.22 -15.64 27.38
C ASP A 169 13.19 -16.69 26.87
N ASP A 170 13.48 -17.98 27.02
CA ASP A 170 12.62 -19.06 26.51
C ASP A 170 11.37 -19.32 27.37
N ALA A 171 11.41 -18.92 28.64
CA ALA A 171 10.26 -19.00 29.54
C ALA A 171 9.28 -17.85 29.27
N ASP A 172 9.82 -16.64 29.07
CA ASP A 172 9.02 -15.45 28.76
C ASP A 172 8.39 -15.54 27.37
N MET A 173 9.09 -16.08 26.38
CA MET A 173 8.51 -16.32 25.05
C MET A 173 7.39 -17.38 25.08
N ARG A 174 7.46 -18.38 25.95
CA ARG A 174 6.36 -19.35 26.15
C ARG A 174 5.17 -18.74 26.89
N ALA A 175 5.42 -17.94 27.92
CA ALA A 175 4.37 -17.23 28.66
C ALA A 175 3.65 -16.18 27.80
N TYR A 176 4.39 -15.47 26.96
CA TYR A 176 3.85 -14.52 25.99
C TYR A 176 2.95 -15.22 24.96
N ARG A 177 3.41 -16.34 24.38
CA ARG A 177 2.64 -17.13 23.41
C ARG A 177 1.35 -17.69 24.02
N ALA A 178 1.37 -18.12 25.28
CA ALA A 178 0.19 -18.57 26.00
C ALA A 178 -0.83 -17.43 26.26
N LYS A 179 -0.37 -16.24 26.66
CA LYS A 179 -1.22 -15.05 26.85
C LYS A 179 -1.84 -14.59 25.53
N TYR A 180 -1.08 -14.59 24.44
CA TYR A 180 -1.54 -14.19 23.12
C TYR A 180 -2.63 -15.14 22.57
N ASN A 181 -2.42 -16.46 22.69
CA ASN A 181 -3.42 -17.46 22.27
C ASN A 181 -4.71 -17.39 23.09
N LYS A 182 -4.63 -17.10 24.40
CA LYS A 182 -5.83 -16.90 25.24
C LYS A 182 -6.64 -15.68 24.80
N LYS A 183 -5.98 -14.57 24.47
CA LYS A 183 -6.62 -13.34 23.98
C LYS A 183 -7.27 -13.52 22.60
N MET A 184 -6.63 -14.28 21.70
CA MET A 184 -7.17 -14.64 20.39
C MET A 184 -8.42 -15.52 20.48
N ASN A 185 -8.42 -16.53 21.37
CA ASN A 185 -9.59 -17.38 21.56
C ASN A 185 -10.78 -16.60 22.13
N GLN A 186 -10.55 -15.67 23.05
CA GLN A 186 -11.62 -14.84 23.63
C GLN A 186 -12.26 -13.90 22.60
N ARG A 187 -11.48 -13.37 21.65
CA ARG A 187 -12.00 -12.55 20.54
C ARG A 187 -12.81 -13.37 19.54
N ARG A 188 -12.42 -14.62 19.28
CA ARG A 188 -13.18 -15.54 18.41
C ARG A 188 -14.53 -15.92 19.02
N THR A 189 -14.63 -16.10 20.33
CA THR A 189 -15.94 -16.32 20.98
C THR A 189 -16.81 -15.07 20.94
N PHE A 190 -16.24 -13.87 21.16
CA PHE A 190 -17.00 -12.62 21.03
C PHE A 190 -17.54 -12.40 19.61
N LEU A 191 -16.73 -12.65 18.58
CA LEU A 191 -17.16 -12.50 17.19
C LEU A 191 -18.28 -13.48 16.82
N LYS A 192 -18.21 -14.73 17.31
CA LYS A 192 -19.27 -15.73 17.10
C LYS A 192 -20.57 -15.35 17.79
N VAL A 193 -20.52 -14.84 19.03
CA VAL A 193 -21.73 -14.39 19.75
C VAL A 193 -22.33 -13.14 19.08
N PHE A 194 -21.49 -12.20 18.64
CA PHE A 194 -21.93 -11.00 17.94
C PHE A 194 -22.61 -11.31 16.60
N MET A 195 -22.04 -12.23 15.79
CA MET A 195 -22.70 -12.67 14.56
C MET A 195 -24.05 -13.35 14.82
N VAL A 196 -24.17 -14.20 15.84
CA VAL A 196 -25.46 -14.82 16.18
C VAL A 196 -26.51 -13.77 16.59
N PHE A 197 -26.10 -12.69 17.28
CA PHE A 197 -27.02 -11.62 17.68
C PHE A 197 -27.48 -10.74 16.51
N VAL A 198 -26.57 -10.39 15.60
CA VAL A 198 -26.86 -9.54 14.44
C VAL A 198 -27.73 -10.28 13.41
N PHE A 199 -27.43 -11.56 13.15
CA PHE A 199 -28.20 -12.35 12.20
C PHE A 199 -29.48 -12.96 12.82
N GLY A 200 -29.48 -13.29 14.12
CA GLY A 200 -30.65 -13.89 14.78
C GLY A 200 -31.83 -12.94 14.98
N THR A 201 -31.59 -11.65 15.16
CA THR A 201 -32.64 -10.64 15.37
C THR A 201 -33.36 -10.22 14.07
N SER A 202 -32.68 -10.35 12.91
CA SER A 202 -33.29 -10.06 11.61
C SER A 202 -34.37 -11.07 11.20
N PHE A 203 -34.24 -12.34 11.61
CA PHE A 203 -35.24 -13.37 11.31
C PHE A 203 -36.53 -13.22 12.13
N ILE A 204 -36.48 -12.64 13.32
CA ILE A 204 -37.66 -12.46 14.18
C ILE A 204 -38.56 -11.31 13.65
N LEU A 205 -37.97 -10.25 13.10
CA LEU A 205 -38.72 -9.13 12.53
C LEU A 205 -39.38 -9.46 11.18
N MET A 206 -38.80 -10.34 10.37
CA MET A 206 -39.43 -10.82 9.13
C MET A 206 -40.63 -11.74 9.37
N GLY A 207 -40.66 -12.49 10.49
CA GLY A 207 -41.77 -13.40 10.80
C GLY A 207 -43.08 -12.69 11.20
N ILE A 208 -43.00 -11.50 11.79
CA ILE A 208 -44.18 -10.76 12.26
C ILE A 208 -44.94 -10.08 11.09
N SER A 209 -44.25 -9.79 9.97
CA SER A 209 -44.89 -9.14 8.80
C SER A 209 -45.71 -10.08 7.92
N LEU A 210 -45.59 -11.40 8.09
CA LEU A 210 -46.32 -12.40 7.29
C LEU A 210 -47.61 -12.91 7.94
N LEU A 211 -47.95 -12.44 9.15
CA LEU A 211 -49.18 -12.84 9.86
C LEU A 211 -50.36 -11.85 9.73
N GLN A 212 -50.23 -10.80 8.91
CA GLN A 212 -51.27 -9.79 8.67
C GLN A 212 -51.79 -9.74 7.21
N GLN A 213 -51.59 -10.79 6.41
CA GLN A 213 -52.26 -10.97 5.12
C GLN A 213 -53.16 -12.20 5.11
#